data_AF-A0A2S6GJ07-F1
#
_entry.id   AF-A0A2S6GJ07-F1
#
_cell.length_a   1.000
_cell.length_b   1.000
_cell.length_c   1.000
_cell.angle_alpha   90.00
_cell.angle_beta   90.00
_cell.angle_gamma   90.00
#
_symmetry.space_group_name_H-M   'P 1'
#
loop_
_entity.id
_entity.type
_entity.pdbx_description
1 polymer ?
#
loop_
_entity_poly.entity_id
_entity_poly.type
_entity_poly.pdbx_seq_one_letter_code
_entity_poly.pdbx_strand_id
1 'polypeptide(L)'
;MVDGLDEESGTGRTGIAHLLPARPRDGLRIIVSSRPHRPRPEAISRDLTHPLCDPRVVRELTRSPDAAQRESEVADVINGHADLRAWAEDWRSRDWPEDTPEYLLGRYFALLESLGDVDGVLHHATSTARHDRMYELTGSDTAALAEVATAQRILLEQPDPSVETLFSLAVHRLDLAGRSADVPPGLVAVWARLGYAARARGPATGLSDPRARITALAAALRHTAADADAQRLRADAEAAVPDIADPRARMHAECELGRALAARGDFDGAEEVAAALHPDRRTDVLVEVIRAAWARGDRDRARAASTAVTQPKRHHRRAARPRPGRWSAPRRSCWASR
;
A
#
# COMPACT_ATOMS: atom_id res chain seq x y z
N MET A 1 12.07 -5.07 42.74
CA MET A 1 11.34 -4.65 41.53
C MET A 1 10.89 -3.21 41.77
N VAL A 2 11.21 -2.32 40.83
CA VAL A 2 10.79 -0.91 40.84
C VAL A 2 9.93 -0.73 39.60
N ASP A 3 8.70 -0.27 39.78
CA ASP A 3 7.72 -0.15 38.70
C ASP A 3 6.82 1.08 38.93
N GLY A 4 6.31 1.65 37.84
CA GLY A 4 5.45 2.83 37.83
C GLY A 4 4.00 2.49 38.20
N LEU A 5 3.54 2.94 39.36
CA LEU A 5 2.16 2.77 39.82
C LEU A 5 1.17 3.58 38.98
N ASP A 6 1.68 4.55 38.22
CA ASP A 6 0.93 5.67 37.65
C ASP A 6 1.09 5.75 36.12
N GLU A 7 1.55 4.67 35.49
CA GLU A 7 1.68 4.53 34.04
C GLU A 7 0.37 4.05 33.37
N GLU A 8 -0.60 3.57 34.15
CA GLU A 8 -1.83 2.99 33.60
C GLU A 8 -3.07 3.84 33.91
N SER A 9 -3.66 4.46 32.89
CA SER A 9 -4.88 5.30 32.96
C SER A 9 -6.15 4.60 32.43
N GLY A 10 -6.17 3.28 32.33
CA GLY A 10 -7.30 2.52 31.79
C GLY A 10 -8.07 1.73 32.85
N THR A 11 -9.38 1.52 32.62
CA THR A 11 -10.30 0.74 33.48
C THR A 11 -10.06 -0.78 33.45
N GLY A 12 -8.89 -1.24 33.02
CA GLY A 12 -8.55 -2.65 32.82
C GLY A 12 -7.87 -3.29 34.04
N ARG A 13 -8.18 -4.57 34.31
CA ARG A 13 -7.59 -5.36 35.42
C ARG A 13 -6.18 -5.91 35.12
N THR A 14 -5.34 -5.18 34.41
CA THR A 14 -4.07 -5.68 33.86
C THR A 14 -2.81 -5.11 34.51
N GLY A 15 -2.93 -4.11 35.37
CA GLY A 15 -1.78 -3.42 35.95
C GLY A 15 -1.10 -4.09 37.12
N ILE A 16 0.16 -3.69 37.37
CA ILE A 16 0.97 -4.17 38.49
C ILE A 16 0.23 -4.01 39.83
N ALA A 17 -0.59 -2.97 39.99
CA ALA A 17 -1.44 -2.74 41.15
C ALA A 17 -2.41 -3.90 41.48
N HIS A 18 -2.85 -4.67 40.48
CA HIS A 18 -3.69 -5.87 40.67
C HIS A 18 -2.89 -7.13 41.03
N LEU A 19 -1.58 -7.11 40.81
CA LEU A 19 -0.68 -8.24 41.05
C LEU A 19 0.06 -8.11 42.39
N LEU A 20 0.03 -6.94 43.02
CA LEU A 20 0.65 -6.73 44.31
C LEU A 20 -0.11 -7.48 45.42
N PRO A 21 0.56 -8.33 46.21
CA PRO A 21 -0.08 -9.00 47.33
C PRO A 21 -0.38 -7.99 48.44
N ALA A 22 -1.59 -8.04 49.01
CA ALA A 22 -1.97 -7.23 50.18
C ALA A 22 -1.08 -7.49 51.41
N ARG A 23 -0.44 -8.67 51.48
CA ARG A 23 0.59 -9.01 52.47
C ARG A 23 1.80 -9.65 51.78
N PRO A 24 2.91 -8.92 51.56
CA PRO A 24 4.13 -9.51 51.02
C PRO A 24 4.68 -10.57 51.98
N ARG A 25 5.29 -11.64 51.43
CA ARG A 25 5.96 -12.67 52.22
C ARG A 25 7.18 -12.09 52.94
N ASP A 26 7.56 -12.67 54.08
CA ASP A 26 8.76 -12.26 54.82
C ASP A 26 9.99 -12.21 53.92
N GLY A 27 10.70 -11.08 53.97
CA GLY A 27 11.89 -10.80 53.15
C GLY A 27 11.61 -10.14 51.79
N LEU A 28 10.36 -10.06 51.33
CA LEU A 28 10.02 -9.40 50.06
C LEU A 28 9.85 -7.88 50.25
N ARG A 29 10.65 -7.09 49.53
CA ARG A 29 10.54 -5.63 49.47
C ARG A 29 10.04 -5.19 48.10
N ILE A 30 8.94 -4.45 48.07
CA ILE A 30 8.34 -3.90 46.87
C ILE A 30 8.49 -2.38 46.93
N ILE A 31 9.01 -1.78 45.86
CA ILE A 31 9.13 -0.34 45.71
C ILE A 31 8.33 0.03 44.47
N VAL A 32 7.43 1.00 44.60
CA VAL A 32 6.62 1.53 43.50
C VAL A 32 6.78 3.04 43.45
N SER A 33 6.83 3.61 42.26
CA SER A 33 6.93 5.06 42.03
C SER A 33 5.63 5.59 41.44
N SER A 34 5.28 6.84 41.77
CA SER A 34 4.11 7.52 41.18
C SER A 34 4.35 9.03 41.07
N ARG A 35 3.80 9.69 40.06
CA ARG A 35 3.82 11.17 39.97
C ARG A 35 2.98 11.82 41.09
N PRO A 36 3.40 12.97 41.66
CA PRO A 36 2.77 13.61 42.83
C PRO A 36 1.29 13.97 42.66
N HIS A 37 0.84 14.18 41.42
CA HIS A 37 -0.51 14.67 41.10
C HIS A 37 -1.44 13.61 40.49
N ARG A 38 -0.98 12.37 40.35
CA ARG A 38 -1.83 11.30 39.80
C ARG A 38 -2.55 10.57 40.92
N PRO A 39 -3.89 10.36 40.83
CA PRO A 39 -4.60 9.54 41.80
C PRO A 39 -4.08 8.10 41.79
N ARG A 40 -4.15 7.43 42.94
CA ARG A 40 -3.80 6.01 43.05
C ARG A 40 -4.74 5.19 42.17
N PRO A 41 -4.28 4.07 41.58
CA PRO A 41 -5.14 3.16 40.84
C PRO A 41 -6.36 2.72 41.67
N GLU A 42 -7.52 2.65 41.02
CA GLU A 42 -8.80 2.36 41.69
C GLU A 42 -8.79 1.03 42.47
N ALA A 43 -8.03 0.05 41.98
CA ALA A 43 -7.82 -1.24 42.62
C ALA A 43 -7.26 -1.14 44.06
N ILE A 44 -6.37 -0.18 44.28
CA ILE A 44 -5.75 0.11 45.59
C ILE A 44 -6.69 1.02 46.40
N SER A 45 -7.33 2.00 45.74
CA SER A 45 -8.26 2.91 46.40
C SER A 45 -9.50 2.23 46.99
N ARG A 46 -9.95 1.10 46.41
CA ARG A 46 -11.09 0.32 46.92
C ARG A 46 -10.75 -0.51 48.16
N ASP A 47 -9.48 -0.80 48.42
CA ASP A 47 -9.01 -1.52 49.61
C ASP A 47 -8.19 -0.59 50.52
N LEU A 48 -8.88 0.06 51.46
CA LEU A 48 -8.25 0.97 52.43
C LEU A 48 -7.28 0.27 53.39
N THR A 49 -7.26 -1.08 53.42
CA THR A 49 -6.32 -1.86 54.23
C THR A 49 -5.01 -2.19 53.50
N HIS A 50 -4.92 -1.83 52.21
CA HIS A 50 -3.73 -2.06 51.40
C HIS A 50 -2.51 -1.30 51.95
N PRO A 51 -1.31 -1.89 52.04
CA PRO A 51 -0.12 -1.21 52.59
C PRO A 51 0.25 0.10 51.88
N LEU A 52 -0.05 0.19 50.58
CA LEU A 52 0.14 1.42 49.79
C LEU A 52 -0.88 2.53 50.12
N CYS A 53 -1.87 2.28 50.97
CA CYS A 53 -2.79 3.29 51.51
C CYS A 53 -2.18 4.06 52.69
N ASP A 54 -1.17 3.50 53.38
CA ASP A 54 -0.50 4.16 54.51
C ASP A 54 0.35 5.36 54.05
N PRO A 55 0.08 6.60 54.50
CA PRO A 55 0.90 7.75 54.15
C PRO A 55 2.37 7.61 54.58
N ARG A 56 2.67 6.80 55.60
CA ARG A 56 4.03 6.62 56.14
C ARG A 56 4.95 5.84 55.22
N VAL A 57 4.41 5.09 54.25
CA VAL A 57 5.23 4.37 53.26
C VAL A 57 5.63 5.25 52.08
N VAL A 58 5.01 6.42 51.93
CA VAL A 58 5.32 7.38 50.86
C VAL A 58 6.63 8.07 51.18
N ARG A 59 7.58 8.00 50.26
CA ARG A 59 8.83 8.75 50.32
C ARG A 59 8.92 9.65 49.11
N GLU A 60 8.89 10.96 49.35
CA GLU A 60 9.16 11.92 48.30
C GLU A 60 10.64 11.86 47.93
N LEU A 61 10.91 11.58 46.66
CA LEU A 61 12.26 11.56 46.13
C LEU A 61 12.65 12.99 45.75
N THR A 62 13.75 13.48 46.33
CA THR A 62 14.32 14.77 45.93
C THR A 62 14.90 14.66 44.52
N ARG A 63 14.58 15.64 43.67
CA ARG A 63 15.05 15.72 42.28
C ARG A 63 16.58 15.64 42.24
N SER A 64 17.12 14.69 41.48
CA SER A 64 18.55 14.57 41.24
C SER A 64 19.00 15.42 40.04
N PRO A 65 20.30 15.79 39.93
CA PRO A 65 20.84 16.44 38.73
C PRO A 65 20.56 15.65 37.44
N ASP A 66 20.70 14.32 37.50
CA ASP A 66 20.41 13.39 36.42
C ASP A 66 18.93 13.36 35.99
N ALA A 67 18.00 13.55 36.93
CA ALA A 67 16.58 13.66 36.63
C ALA A 67 16.27 15.01 35.95
N ALA A 68 16.92 16.09 36.41
CA ALA A 68 16.77 17.42 35.80
C ALA A 68 17.31 17.47 34.37
N GLN A 69 18.43 16.78 34.08
CA GLN A 69 18.99 16.68 32.74
C GLN A 69 18.08 15.90 31.79
N ARG A 70 17.56 14.74 32.22
CA ARG A 70 16.61 13.96 31.41
C ARG A 70 15.31 14.71 31.13
N GLU A 71 14.82 15.49 32.10
CA GLU A 71 13.66 16.37 31.89
C GLU A 71 13.95 17.52 30.91
N SER A 72 15.17 18.06 30.92
CA SER A 72 15.62 19.07 29.94
C SER A 72 15.69 18.49 28.53
N GLU A 73 16.24 17.29 28.36
CA GLU A 73 16.32 16.61 27.05
C GLU A 73 14.93 16.34 26.48
N VAL A 74 13.98 15.93 27.32
CA VAL A 74 12.58 15.76 26.93
C VAL A 74 11.93 17.10 26.58
N ALA A 75 12.22 18.16 27.35
CA ALA A 75 11.73 19.51 27.06
C ALA A 75 12.29 20.05 25.73
N ASP A 76 13.56 19.81 25.42
CA ASP A 76 14.20 20.24 24.17
C ASP A 76 13.61 19.54 22.94
N VAL A 77 13.29 18.24 23.06
CA VAL A 77 12.58 17.49 22.01
C VAL A 77 11.14 18.00 21.82
N ILE A 78 10.44 18.29 22.92
CA ILE A 78 9.07 18.83 22.87
C ILE A 78 9.07 20.25 22.26
N ASN A 79 10.02 21.09 22.63
CA ASN A 79 10.17 22.46 22.12
C ASN A 79 10.53 22.46 20.63
N GLY A 80 11.45 21.59 20.19
CA GLY A 80 11.78 21.45 18.77
C GLY A 80 10.57 21.05 17.90
N HIS A 81 9.66 20.22 18.41
CA HIS A 81 8.42 19.87 17.70
C HIS A 81 7.37 21.00 17.70
N ALA A 82 7.32 21.83 18.75
CA ALA A 82 6.45 23.00 18.78
C ALA A 82 6.91 24.04 17.75
N ASP A 83 8.21 24.28 17.65
CA ASP A 83 8.81 25.19 16.67
C ASP A 83 8.58 24.71 15.23
N LEU A 84 8.72 23.40 14.98
CA LEU A 84 8.43 22.81 13.67
C LEU A 84 6.95 22.92 13.29
N ARG A 85 6.02 22.73 14.25
CA ARG A 85 4.58 22.92 14.01
C ARG A 85 4.24 24.37 13.70
N ALA A 86 4.78 25.31 14.49
CA ALA A 86 4.59 26.74 14.24
C ALA A 86 5.16 27.16 12.87
N TRP A 87 6.30 26.61 12.48
CA TRP A 87 6.89 26.84 11.16
C TRP A 87 6.01 26.28 10.04
N ALA A 88 5.55 25.03 10.15
CA ALA A 88 4.63 24.44 9.17
C ALA A 88 3.34 25.26 9.03
N GLU A 89 2.79 25.73 10.15
CA GLU A 89 1.61 26.58 10.19
C GLU A 89 1.82 27.94 9.51
N ASP A 90 2.99 28.55 9.66
CA ASP A 90 3.36 29.79 8.99
C ASP A 90 3.41 29.62 7.45
N TRP A 91 3.98 28.53 6.95
CA TRP A 91 3.93 28.20 5.51
C TRP A 91 2.52 27.89 5.02
N ARG A 92 1.74 27.19 5.83
CA ARG A 92 0.35 26.89 5.53
C ARG A 92 -0.49 28.17 5.42
N SER A 93 -0.28 29.14 6.31
CA SER A 93 -1.00 30.42 6.28
C SER A 93 -0.75 31.23 5.01
N ARG A 94 0.37 30.96 4.34
CA ARG A 94 0.78 31.56 3.07
C ARG A 94 0.40 30.74 1.84
N ASP A 95 -0.36 29.65 2.05
CA ASP A 95 -0.85 28.75 1.00
C ASP A 95 0.26 28.05 0.20
N TRP A 96 1.35 27.66 0.88
CA TRP A 96 2.44 26.87 0.29
C TRP A 96 3.07 27.48 -0.99
N PRO A 97 3.64 28.70 -0.91
CA PRO A 97 4.22 29.40 -2.06
C PRO A 97 5.43 28.67 -2.69
N GLU A 98 5.94 29.16 -3.83
CA GLU A 98 6.98 28.46 -4.61
C GLU A 98 8.28 28.17 -3.81
N ASP A 99 8.60 29.00 -2.84
CA ASP A 99 9.76 28.88 -1.95
C ASP A 99 9.55 27.89 -0.79
N THR A 100 8.44 27.15 -0.79
CA THR A 100 8.14 26.15 0.24
C THR A 100 9.26 25.11 0.37
N PRO A 101 9.81 24.91 1.58
CA PRO A 101 10.83 23.90 1.84
C PRO A 101 10.34 22.48 1.57
N GLU A 102 11.13 21.71 0.81
CA GLU A 102 10.82 20.30 0.47
C GLU A 102 10.61 19.41 1.72
N TYR A 103 11.24 19.77 2.84
CA TYR A 103 11.03 19.07 4.12
C TYR A 103 9.56 19.09 4.54
N LEU A 104 8.88 20.24 4.42
CA LEU A 104 7.46 20.40 4.77
C LEU A 104 6.52 19.70 3.77
N LEU A 105 6.99 19.50 2.55
CA LEU A 105 6.23 18.84 1.50
C LEU A 105 6.27 17.31 1.62
N GLY A 106 7.31 16.71 2.20
CA GLY A 106 7.38 15.24 2.34
C GLY A 106 7.75 14.75 3.73
N ARG A 107 8.94 15.12 4.21
CA ARG A 107 9.52 14.53 5.43
C ARG A 107 8.74 14.89 6.70
N TYR A 108 8.12 16.05 6.72
CA TYR A 108 7.31 16.50 7.83
C TYR A 108 6.04 15.66 7.99
N PHE A 109 5.38 15.25 6.90
CA PHE A 109 4.22 14.35 6.99
C PHE A 109 4.59 13.00 7.62
N ALA A 110 5.71 12.40 7.20
CA ALA A 110 6.21 11.16 7.79
C ALA A 110 6.58 11.32 9.29
N LEU A 111 7.06 12.51 9.68
CA LEU A 111 7.31 12.83 11.08
C LEU A 111 5.99 12.85 11.87
N LEU A 112 4.94 13.51 11.36
CA LEU A 112 3.62 13.55 12.00
C LEU A 112 3.04 12.14 12.21
N GLU A 113 3.16 11.27 11.21
CA GLU A 113 2.78 9.85 11.33
C GLU A 113 3.56 9.17 12.46
N SER A 114 4.88 9.35 12.52
CA SER A 114 5.73 8.71 13.53
C SER A 114 5.45 9.17 14.96
N LEU A 115 4.99 10.42 15.12
CA LEU A 115 4.62 11.00 16.40
C LEU A 115 3.18 10.66 16.82
N GLY A 116 2.40 10.03 15.94
CA GLY A 116 0.98 9.76 16.17
C GLY A 116 0.11 11.02 16.20
N ASP A 117 0.54 12.12 15.55
CA ASP A 117 -0.24 13.36 15.44
C ASP A 117 -1.33 13.19 14.37
N VAL A 118 -2.45 12.60 14.79
CA VAL A 118 -3.59 12.28 13.91
C VAL A 118 -4.16 13.56 13.27
N ASP A 119 -4.35 14.62 14.05
CA ASP A 119 -4.89 15.88 13.55
C ASP A 119 -3.96 16.50 12.51
N GLY A 120 -2.65 16.52 12.79
CA GLY A 120 -1.64 16.98 11.85
C GLY A 120 -1.66 16.19 10.54
N VAL A 121 -1.71 14.86 10.61
CA VAL A 121 -1.77 13.98 9.44
C VAL A 121 -3.03 14.26 8.60
N LEU A 122 -4.21 14.29 9.22
CA LEU A 122 -5.48 14.53 8.54
C LEU A 122 -5.52 15.90 7.86
N HIS A 123 -4.99 16.92 8.53
CA HIS A 123 -4.94 18.27 8.01
C HIS A 123 -4.03 18.39 6.78
N HIS A 124 -2.86 17.74 6.80
CA HIS A 124 -1.93 17.78 5.67
C HIS A 124 -2.42 16.93 4.50
N ALA A 125 -3.06 15.79 4.78
CA ALA A 125 -3.58 14.88 3.76
C ALA A 125 -4.78 15.47 2.99
N THR A 126 -5.49 16.45 3.54
CA THR A 126 -6.59 17.15 2.86
C THR A 126 -6.20 18.50 2.25
N SER A 127 -4.91 18.87 2.30
CA SER A 127 -4.44 20.16 1.81
C SER A 127 -4.20 20.16 0.29
N THR A 128 -5.15 20.72 -0.47
CA THR A 128 -5.05 20.84 -1.93
C THR A 128 -3.85 21.66 -2.39
N ALA A 129 -3.65 22.86 -1.84
CA ALA A 129 -2.53 23.72 -2.23
C ALA A 129 -1.16 23.07 -1.97
N ARG A 130 -1.02 22.32 -0.87
CA ARG A 130 0.22 21.57 -0.59
C ARG A 130 0.44 20.46 -1.61
N HIS A 131 -0.62 19.75 -1.97
CA HIS A 131 -0.57 18.67 -2.96
C HIS A 131 -0.31 19.21 -4.37
N ASP A 132 -0.85 20.38 -4.71
CA ASP A 132 -0.52 21.10 -5.95
C ASP A 132 0.95 21.50 -5.99
N ARG A 133 1.51 22.01 -4.89
CA ARG A 133 2.94 22.34 -4.83
C ARG A 133 3.83 21.10 -4.97
N MET A 134 3.44 19.98 -4.35
CA MET A 134 4.13 18.70 -4.57
C MET A 134 4.06 18.23 -6.03
N TYR A 135 2.91 18.42 -6.68
CA TYR A 135 2.74 18.11 -8.09
C TYR A 135 3.62 18.99 -8.98
N GLU A 136 3.73 20.29 -8.70
CA GLU A 136 4.58 21.19 -9.48
C GLU A 136 6.07 20.81 -9.41
N LEU A 137 6.55 20.37 -8.24
CA LEU A 137 7.93 19.96 -8.03
C LEU A 137 8.25 18.59 -8.64
N THR A 138 7.34 17.62 -8.50
CA THR A 138 7.60 16.21 -8.87
C THR A 138 6.97 15.80 -10.20
N GLY A 139 5.98 16.55 -10.67
CA GLY A 139 5.11 16.23 -11.79
C GLY A 139 4.18 15.04 -11.56
N SER A 140 3.93 14.65 -10.30
CA SER A 140 3.21 13.42 -9.94
C SER A 140 2.38 13.58 -8.66
N ASP A 141 1.13 13.09 -8.69
CA ASP A 141 0.25 13.03 -7.50
C ASP A 141 0.51 11.78 -6.62
N THR A 142 1.51 10.95 -6.96
CA THR A 142 1.76 9.68 -6.24
C THR A 142 2.07 9.87 -4.76
N ALA A 143 2.80 10.92 -4.39
CA ALA A 143 3.12 11.21 -2.99
C ALA A 143 1.85 11.66 -2.23
N ALA A 144 1.11 12.60 -2.81
CA ALA A 144 -0.19 13.06 -2.29
C ALA A 144 -1.18 11.91 -2.09
N LEU A 145 -1.31 11.00 -3.07
CA LEU A 145 -2.18 9.82 -2.96
C LEU A 145 -1.74 8.84 -1.87
N ALA A 146 -0.43 8.71 -1.62
CA ALA A 146 0.09 7.89 -0.55
C ALA A 146 -0.23 8.49 0.83
N GLU A 147 -0.10 9.80 0.98
CA GLU A 147 -0.45 10.50 2.22
C GLU A 147 -1.95 10.40 2.53
N VAL A 148 -2.82 10.56 1.53
CA VAL A 148 -4.27 10.35 1.69
C VAL A 148 -4.57 8.92 2.12
N ALA A 149 -3.90 7.92 1.53
CA ALA A 149 -4.07 6.52 1.93
C ALA A 149 -3.61 6.26 3.37
N THR A 150 -2.48 6.86 3.79
CA THR A 150 -1.99 6.81 5.17
C THR A 150 -2.99 7.44 6.15
N ALA A 151 -3.53 8.62 5.82
CA ALA A 151 -4.54 9.29 6.63
C ALA A 151 -5.82 8.46 6.77
N GLN A 152 -6.29 7.83 5.67
CA GLN A 152 -7.44 6.93 5.70
C GLN A 152 -7.19 5.73 6.62
N ARG A 153 -6.00 5.12 6.55
CA ARG A 153 -5.61 4.00 7.43
C ARG A 153 -5.64 4.40 8.90
N ILE A 154 -4.98 5.51 9.25
CA ILE A 154 -4.90 6.02 10.64
C ILE A 154 -6.30 6.37 11.18
N LEU A 155 -7.16 6.95 10.34
CA LEU A 155 -8.53 7.28 10.75
C LEU A 155 -9.37 6.03 11.01
N LEU A 156 -9.28 5.02 10.15
CA LEU A 156 -10.02 3.75 10.30
C LEU A 156 -9.57 2.92 11.51
N GLU A 157 -8.35 3.14 12.01
CA GLU A 157 -7.82 2.50 13.22
C GLU A 157 -8.32 3.16 14.52
N GLN A 158 -8.98 4.33 14.44
CA GLN A 158 -9.53 5.01 15.62
C GLN A 158 -10.76 4.28 16.20
N PRO A 159 -11.01 4.37 17.52
CA PRO A 159 -12.19 3.75 18.15
C PRO A 159 -13.53 4.28 17.63
N ASP A 160 -13.55 5.53 17.16
CA ASP A 160 -14.73 6.21 16.60
C ASP A 160 -14.32 7.06 15.38
N PRO A 161 -14.21 6.46 14.18
CA PRO A 161 -13.75 7.14 12.98
C PRO A 161 -14.79 8.13 12.45
N SER A 162 -14.39 9.40 12.24
CA SER A 162 -15.24 10.41 11.62
C SER A 162 -15.57 10.08 10.16
N VAL A 163 -16.83 9.77 9.89
CA VAL A 163 -17.33 9.51 8.52
C VAL A 163 -17.19 10.74 7.63
N GLU A 164 -17.38 11.94 8.18
CA GLU A 164 -17.21 13.21 7.45
C GLU A 164 -15.77 13.40 6.98
N THR A 165 -14.80 13.08 7.84
CA THR A 165 -13.38 13.18 7.50
C THR A 165 -12.98 12.11 6.48
N LEU A 166 -13.50 10.87 6.62
CA LEU A 166 -13.31 9.81 5.63
C LEU A 166 -13.87 10.20 4.26
N PHE A 167 -15.05 10.81 4.22
CA PHE A 167 -15.66 11.29 2.98
C PHE A 167 -14.81 12.39 2.34
N SER A 168 -14.33 13.35 3.12
CA SER A 168 -13.45 14.43 2.63
C SER A 168 -12.16 13.88 2.04
N LEU A 169 -11.52 12.90 2.70
CA LEU A 169 -10.34 12.20 2.16
C LEU A 169 -10.66 11.44 0.87
N ALA A 170 -11.85 10.85 0.76
CA ALA A 170 -12.27 10.13 -0.44
C ALA A 170 -12.54 11.06 -1.63
N VAL A 171 -13.17 12.22 -1.40
CA VAL A 171 -13.36 13.26 -2.43
C VAL A 171 -12.00 13.80 -2.88
N HIS A 172 -11.12 14.14 -1.94
CA HIS A 172 -9.79 14.63 -2.27
C HIS A 172 -8.97 13.61 -3.08
N ARG A 173 -9.04 12.33 -2.72
CA ARG A 173 -8.45 11.24 -3.50
C ARG A 173 -9.01 11.19 -4.92
N LEU A 174 -10.31 11.39 -5.09
CA LEU A 174 -10.96 11.39 -6.40
C LEU A 174 -10.48 12.57 -7.25
N ASP A 175 -10.33 13.76 -6.67
CA ASP A 175 -9.84 14.95 -7.35
C ASP A 175 -8.39 14.77 -7.83
N LEU A 176 -7.51 14.26 -6.96
CA LEU A 176 -6.11 13.93 -7.31
C LEU A 176 -6.03 12.86 -8.41
N ALA A 177 -6.86 11.82 -8.32
CA ALA A 177 -6.92 10.78 -9.34
C ALA A 177 -7.48 11.31 -10.68
N GLY A 178 -8.45 12.23 -10.63
CA GLY A 178 -9.05 12.88 -11.80
C GLY A 178 -8.07 13.77 -12.54
N ARG A 179 -7.26 14.56 -11.83
CA ARG A 179 -6.19 15.39 -12.44
C ARG A 179 -5.19 14.55 -13.24
N SER A 180 -4.90 13.35 -12.75
CA SER A 180 -4.04 12.37 -13.40
C SER A 180 -4.68 11.69 -14.63
N ALA A 181 -6.01 11.72 -14.77
CA ALA A 181 -6.76 11.06 -15.85
C ALA A 181 -6.75 11.84 -17.19
N ASP A 182 -6.51 13.16 -17.16
CA ASP A 182 -6.45 14.02 -18.36
C ASP A 182 -5.09 13.96 -19.08
N VAL A 183 -4.12 13.22 -18.54
CA VAL A 183 -2.79 13.09 -19.14
C VAL A 183 -2.88 12.22 -20.40
N PRO A 184 -2.47 12.72 -21.58
CA PRO A 184 -2.48 11.92 -22.80
C PRO A 184 -1.60 10.66 -22.63
N PRO A 185 -2.08 9.46 -23.02
CA PRO A 185 -1.32 8.21 -22.88
C PRO A 185 0.06 8.24 -23.55
N GLY A 186 0.20 9.02 -24.64
CA GLY A 186 1.49 9.24 -25.29
C GLY A 186 2.52 9.96 -24.42
N LEU A 187 2.08 10.88 -23.55
CA LEU A 187 2.96 11.62 -22.64
C LEU A 187 3.49 10.72 -21.52
N VAL A 188 2.65 9.79 -21.03
CA VAL A 188 3.06 8.77 -20.05
C VAL A 188 4.20 7.90 -20.60
N ALA A 189 4.09 7.47 -21.86
CA ALA A 189 5.14 6.69 -22.53
C ALA A 189 6.45 7.49 -22.69
N VAL A 190 6.36 8.80 -22.95
CA VAL A 190 7.54 9.68 -23.04
C VAL A 190 8.23 9.81 -21.68
N TRP A 191 7.49 10.04 -20.60
CA TRP A 191 8.07 10.14 -19.25
C TRP A 191 8.79 8.87 -18.82
N ALA A 192 8.21 7.71 -19.09
CA ALA A 192 8.87 6.44 -18.81
C ALA A 192 10.17 6.28 -19.61
N ARG A 193 10.18 6.70 -20.88
CA ARG A 193 11.38 6.63 -21.74
C ARG A 193 12.48 7.60 -21.31
N LEU A 194 12.11 8.67 -20.61
CA LEU A 194 13.05 9.62 -19.99
C LEU A 194 13.50 9.18 -18.58
N GLY A 195 13.08 8.02 -18.09
CA GLY A 195 13.46 7.48 -16.78
C GLY A 195 12.57 7.95 -15.62
N TYR A 196 11.52 8.72 -15.88
CA TYR A 196 10.57 9.18 -14.87
C TYR A 196 9.48 8.14 -14.61
N ALA A 197 9.86 6.93 -14.22
CA ALA A 197 8.94 5.80 -14.03
C ALA A 197 7.87 6.06 -12.95
N ALA A 198 8.27 6.63 -11.81
CA ALA A 198 7.34 7.02 -10.75
C ALA A 198 6.31 8.06 -11.23
N ARG A 199 6.76 9.02 -12.05
CA ARG A 199 5.92 10.05 -12.66
C ARG A 199 4.96 9.51 -13.70
N ALA A 200 5.36 8.49 -14.46
CA ALA A 200 4.51 7.84 -15.45
C ALA A 200 3.39 7.02 -14.81
N ARG A 201 3.64 6.43 -13.62
CA ARG A 201 2.74 5.47 -12.98
C ARG A 201 1.41 6.07 -12.53
N GLY A 202 1.43 7.18 -11.78
CA GLY A 202 0.21 7.79 -11.23
C GLY A 202 -0.83 8.12 -12.32
N PRO A 203 -0.46 8.91 -13.33
CA PRO A 203 -1.28 9.19 -14.51
C PRO A 203 -1.76 7.93 -15.22
N ALA A 204 -0.88 6.95 -15.44
CA ALA A 204 -1.27 5.69 -16.06
C ALA A 204 -2.40 4.99 -15.30
N THR A 205 -2.27 4.85 -13.98
CA THR A 205 -3.28 4.21 -13.12
C THR A 205 -4.59 4.99 -13.02
N GLY A 206 -4.54 6.32 -13.20
CA GLY A 206 -5.70 7.20 -13.16
C GLY A 206 -6.55 7.20 -14.44
N LEU A 207 -6.03 6.70 -15.57
CA LEU A 207 -6.76 6.67 -16.84
C LEU A 207 -8.07 5.89 -16.70
N SER A 208 -9.20 6.51 -17.05
CA SER A 208 -10.53 5.91 -16.91
C SER A 208 -10.79 4.76 -17.89
N ASP A 209 -10.23 4.82 -19.10
CA ASP A 209 -10.32 3.72 -20.07
C ASP A 209 -9.33 2.61 -19.70
N PRO A 210 -9.79 1.38 -19.36
CA PRO A 210 -8.90 0.28 -18.97
C PRO A 210 -7.92 -0.12 -20.08
N ARG A 211 -8.27 0.08 -21.36
CA ARG A 211 -7.37 -0.22 -22.49
C ARG A 211 -6.23 0.79 -22.56
N ALA A 212 -6.54 2.08 -22.46
CA ALA A 212 -5.54 3.15 -22.38
C ALA A 212 -4.65 2.99 -21.15
N ARG A 213 -5.22 2.63 -19.99
CA ARG A 213 -4.50 2.33 -18.75
C ARG A 213 -3.43 1.25 -18.96
N ILE A 214 -3.80 0.09 -19.49
CA ILE A 214 -2.84 -1.00 -19.73
C ILE A 214 -1.80 -0.60 -20.77
N THR A 215 -2.20 0.12 -21.83
CA THR A 215 -1.27 0.61 -22.85
C THR A 215 -0.20 1.52 -22.24
N ALA A 216 -0.61 2.44 -21.37
CA ALA A 216 0.27 3.37 -20.67
C ALA A 216 1.20 2.64 -19.68
N LEU A 217 0.67 1.71 -18.88
CA LEU A 217 1.45 0.89 -17.95
C LEU A 217 2.46 -0.02 -18.66
N ALA A 218 2.07 -0.66 -19.76
CA ALA A 218 2.95 -1.49 -20.57
C ALA A 218 4.06 -0.67 -21.25
N ALA A 219 3.74 0.54 -21.72
CA ALA A 219 4.76 1.47 -22.22
C ALA A 219 5.73 1.89 -21.12
N ALA A 220 5.23 2.14 -19.91
CA ALA A 220 6.07 2.47 -18.77
C ALA A 220 6.99 1.32 -18.36
N LEU A 221 6.44 0.11 -18.29
CA LEU A 221 7.15 -1.11 -17.96
C LEU A 221 8.33 -1.37 -18.92
N ARG A 222 8.16 -1.13 -20.22
CA ARG A 222 9.21 -1.33 -21.23
C ARG A 222 10.48 -0.52 -21.00
N HIS A 223 10.35 0.68 -20.40
CA HIS A 223 11.44 1.65 -20.32
C HIS A 223 11.93 1.94 -18.90
N THR A 224 11.29 1.34 -17.90
CA THR A 224 11.68 1.51 -16.50
C THR A 224 12.98 0.76 -16.20
N ALA A 225 13.95 1.45 -15.60
CA ALA A 225 15.27 0.89 -15.29
C ALA A 225 15.30 0.08 -13.98
N ALA A 226 14.53 0.49 -12.96
CA ALA A 226 14.53 -0.15 -11.65
C ALA A 226 13.55 -1.34 -11.59
N ASP A 227 14.03 -2.51 -11.16
CA ASP A 227 13.20 -3.72 -11.09
C ASP A 227 12.02 -3.59 -10.13
N ALA A 228 12.21 -2.90 -8.99
CA ALA A 228 11.13 -2.69 -8.03
C ALA A 228 9.98 -1.87 -8.62
N ASP A 229 10.28 -0.86 -9.44
CA ASP A 229 9.26 -0.07 -10.15
C ASP A 229 8.61 -0.87 -11.27
N ALA A 230 9.38 -1.67 -12.00
CA ALA A 230 8.86 -2.54 -13.04
C ALA A 230 7.89 -3.59 -12.47
N GLN A 231 8.19 -4.19 -11.32
CA GLN A 231 7.28 -5.12 -10.64
C GLN A 231 5.96 -4.44 -10.24
N ARG A 232 6.03 -3.20 -9.74
CA ARG A 232 4.83 -2.41 -9.41
C ARG A 232 3.99 -2.10 -10.64
N LEU A 233 4.61 -1.67 -11.74
CA LEU A 233 3.92 -1.40 -13.01
C LEU A 233 3.28 -2.66 -13.60
N ARG A 234 3.95 -3.81 -13.49
CA ARG A 234 3.40 -5.11 -13.88
C ARG A 234 2.15 -5.44 -13.06
N ALA A 235 2.23 -5.34 -11.73
CA ALA A 235 1.12 -5.64 -10.84
C ALA A 235 -0.10 -4.75 -11.13
N ASP A 236 0.10 -3.45 -11.36
CA ASP A 236 -0.98 -2.54 -11.73
C ASP A 236 -1.61 -2.91 -13.08
N ALA A 237 -0.80 -3.31 -14.06
CA ALA A 237 -1.29 -3.71 -15.38
C ALA A 237 -2.11 -5.00 -15.30
N GLU A 238 -1.63 -6.01 -14.56
CA GLU A 238 -2.34 -7.27 -14.32
C GLU A 238 -3.66 -7.04 -13.60
N ALA A 239 -3.68 -6.16 -12.59
CA ALA A 239 -4.90 -5.80 -11.86
C ALA A 239 -5.95 -5.08 -12.72
N ALA A 240 -5.53 -4.41 -13.80
CA ALA A 240 -6.44 -3.71 -14.72
C ALA A 240 -7.02 -4.61 -15.84
N VAL A 241 -6.43 -5.79 -16.11
CA VAL A 241 -6.91 -6.71 -17.17
C VAL A 241 -8.38 -7.17 -16.95
N PRO A 242 -8.82 -7.51 -15.72
CA PRO A 242 -10.20 -7.89 -15.46
C PRO A 242 -11.23 -6.82 -15.81
N ASP A 243 -10.87 -5.53 -15.70
CA ASP A 243 -11.77 -4.40 -15.97
C ASP A 243 -12.20 -4.30 -17.46
N ILE A 244 -11.48 -4.94 -18.38
CA ILE A 244 -11.85 -4.96 -19.79
C ILE A 244 -12.95 -6.00 -20.03
N ALA A 245 -14.19 -5.53 -20.22
CA ALA A 245 -15.34 -6.39 -20.48
C ALA A 245 -15.27 -7.18 -21.80
N ASP A 246 -14.77 -6.56 -22.87
CA ASP A 246 -14.67 -7.21 -24.19
C ASP A 246 -13.53 -8.24 -24.23
N PRO A 247 -13.82 -9.54 -24.45
CA PRO A 247 -12.79 -10.58 -24.47
C PRO A 247 -11.70 -10.36 -25.51
N ARG A 248 -12.03 -9.76 -26.65
CA ARG A 248 -11.07 -9.51 -27.73
C ARG A 248 -10.07 -8.42 -27.33
N ALA A 249 -10.55 -7.35 -26.71
CA ALA A 249 -9.70 -6.31 -26.17
C ALA A 249 -8.90 -6.75 -24.94
N ARG A 250 -9.47 -7.59 -24.06
CA ARG A 250 -8.73 -8.18 -22.93
C ARG A 250 -7.52 -8.96 -23.44
N MET A 251 -7.74 -9.83 -24.43
CA MET A 251 -6.66 -10.57 -25.10
C MET A 251 -5.62 -9.64 -25.76
N HIS A 252 -6.03 -8.50 -26.32
CA HIS A 252 -5.09 -7.52 -26.89
C HIS A 252 -4.22 -6.86 -25.80
N ALA A 253 -4.83 -6.51 -24.66
CA ALA A 253 -4.14 -5.92 -23.52
C ALA A 253 -3.15 -6.90 -22.87
N GLU A 254 -3.54 -8.17 -22.71
CA GLU A 254 -2.63 -9.25 -22.28
C GLU A 254 -1.44 -9.39 -23.24
N CYS A 255 -1.69 -9.33 -24.55
CA CYS A 255 -0.64 -9.39 -25.57
C CYS A 255 0.33 -8.19 -25.50
N GLU A 256 -0.16 -6.97 -25.24
CA GLU A 256 0.67 -5.78 -24.99
C GLU A 256 1.56 -5.96 -23.74
N LEU A 257 0.98 -6.44 -22.64
CA LEU A 257 1.72 -6.71 -21.39
C LEU A 257 2.83 -7.74 -21.61
N GLY A 258 2.51 -8.87 -22.28
CA GLY A 258 3.50 -9.90 -22.60
C GLY A 258 4.66 -9.38 -23.45
N ARG A 259 4.38 -8.54 -24.46
CA ARG A 259 5.44 -7.88 -25.25
C ARG A 259 6.29 -6.93 -24.42
N ALA A 260 5.68 -6.20 -23.49
CA ALA A 260 6.40 -5.29 -22.61
C ALA A 260 7.37 -6.02 -21.68
N LEU A 261 6.94 -7.15 -21.09
CA LEU A 261 7.78 -8.03 -20.27
C LEU A 261 8.96 -8.58 -21.08
N ALA A 262 8.69 -9.09 -22.29
CA ALA A 262 9.72 -9.61 -23.19
C ALA A 262 10.78 -8.55 -23.54
N ALA A 263 10.35 -7.34 -23.93
CA ALA A 263 11.25 -6.25 -24.29
C ALA A 263 12.18 -5.85 -23.13
N ARG A 264 11.68 -5.89 -21.88
CA ARG A 264 12.45 -5.63 -20.66
C ARG A 264 13.43 -6.76 -20.31
N GLY A 265 13.16 -7.98 -20.78
CA GLY A 265 13.95 -9.18 -20.49
C GLY A 265 13.34 -10.07 -19.40
N ASP A 266 12.12 -9.77 -18.95
CA ASP A 266 11.33 -10.65 -18.07
C ASP A 266 10.69 -11.74 -18.92
N PHE A 267 11.52 -12.69 -19.37
CA PHE A 267 11.09 -13.74 -20.29
C PHE A 267 10.11 -14.71 -19.63
N ASP A 268 10.28 -14.99 -18.33
CA ASP A 268 9.41 -15.92 -17.61
C ASP A 268 7.98 -15.36 -17.53
N GLY A 269 7.83 -14.09 -17.14
CA GLY A 269 6.52 -13.43 -17.15
C GLY A 269 5.93 -13.32 -18.56
N ALA A 270 6.75 -13.02 -19.57
CA ALA A 270 6.28 -12.94 -20.96
C ALA A 270 5.74 -14.29 -21.48
N GLU A 271 6.40 -15.40 -21.14
CA GLU A 271 5.98 -16.74 -21.54
C GLU A 271 4.76 -17.23 -20.77
N GLU A 272 4.61 -16.87 -19.50
CA GLU A 272 3.41 -17.12 -18.72
C GLU A 272 2.18 -16.47 -19.39
N VAL A 273 2.29 -15.19 -19.75
CA VAL A 273 1.26 -14.49 -20.51
C VAL A 273 1.01 -15.16 -21.86
N ALA A 274 2.07 -15.52 -22.59
CA ALA A 274 1.95 -16.19 -23.89
C ALA A 274 1.25 -17.56 -23.79
N ALA A 275 1.43 -18.29 -22.69
CA ALA A 275 0.79 -19.58 -22.45
C ALA A 275 -0.74 -19.44 -22.33
N ALA A 276 -1.23 -18.35 -21.72
CA ALA A 276 -2.65 -18.06 -21.56
C ALA A 276 -3.35 -17.58 -22.86
N LEU A 277 -2.59 -17.04 -23.82
CA LEU A 277 -3.14 -16.47 -25.07
C LEU A 277 -3.58 -17.53 -26.12
N HIS A 278 -4.50 -17.12 -26.99
CA HIS A 278 -4.86 -17.86 -28.22
C HIS A 278 -3.61 -18.03 -29.13
N PRO A 279 -3.46 -19.15 -29.87
CA PRO A 279 -2.26 -19.43 -30.68
C PRO A 279 -1.74 -18.28 -31.56
N ASP A 280 -2.64 -17.55 -32.22
CA ASP A 280 -2.25 -16.44 -33.09
C ASP A 280 -1.59 -15.29 -32.30
N ARG A 281 -2.13 -14.95 -31.11
CA ARG A 281 -1.61 -13.90 -30.23
C ARG A 281 -0.42 -14.34 -29.40
N ARG A 282 -0.34 -15.63 -29.06
CA ARG A 282 0.84 -16.24 -28.43
C ARG A 282 2.08 -16.01 -29.29
N THR A 283 1.95 -16.16 -30.60
CA THR A 283 3.07 -16.00 -31.53
C THR A 283 3.64 -14.59 -31.48
N ASP A 284 2.80 -13.56 -31.41
CA ASP A 284 3.23 -12.16 -31.31
C ASP A 284 4.14 -11.92 -30.09
N VAL A 285 3.80 -12.51 -28.94
CA VAL A 285 4.60 -12.39 -27.69
C VAL A 285 5.89 -13.19 -27.80
N LEU A 286 5.83 -14.44 -28.28
CA LEU A 286 7.01 -15.30 -28.41
C LEU A 286 8.02 -14.75 -29.42
N VAL A 287 7.58 -14.11 -30.50
CA VAL A 287 8.47 -13.41 -31.44
C VAL A 287 9.25 -12.30 -30.74
N GLU A 288 8.60 -11.57 -29.84
CA GLU A 288 9.28 -10.53 -29.07
C GLU A 288 10.26 -11.12 -28.04
N VAL A 289 9.91 -12.23 -27.40
CA VAL A 289 10.84 -13.01 -26.54
C VAL A 289 12.07 -13.44 -27.33
N ILE A 290 11.90 -13.99 -28.54
CA ILE A 290 13.00 -14.43 -29.41
C ILE A 290 13.93 -13.24 -29.71
N ARG A 291 13.38 -12.10 -30.14
CA ARG A 291 14.16 -10.90 -30.46
C ARG A 291 14.94 -10.38 -29.25
N ALA A 292 14.26 -10.24 -28.11
CA ALA A 292 14.83 -9.68 -26.90
C ALA A 292 15.88 -10.61 -26.26
N ALA A 293 15.66 -11.92 -26.29
CA ALA A 293 16.63 -12.94 -25.84
C ALA A 293 17.88 -12.93 -26.73
N TRP A 294 17.70 -12.86 -28.04
CA TRP A 294 18.81 -12.79 -28.99
C TRP A 294 19.68 -11.55 -28.79
N ALA A 295 19.05 -10.38 -28.59
CA ALA A 295 19.76 -9.12 -28.35
C ALA A 295 20.56 -9.13 -27.03
N ARG A 296 20.08 -9.86 -26.02
CA ARG A 296 20.74 -10.02 -24.71
C ARG A 296 21.74 -11.18 -24.65
N GLY A 297 21.87 -11.97 -25.72
CA GLY A 297 22.80 -13.10 -25.80
C GLY A 297 22.26 -14.43 -25.27
N ASP A 298 21.00 -14.50 -24.84
CA ASP A 298 20.36 -15.73 -24.37
C ASP A 298 19.88 -16.58 -25.57
N ARG A 299 20.80 -17.36 -26.12
CA ARG A 299 20.58 -18.19 -27.32
C ARG A 299 19.65 -19.36 -27.07
N ASP A 300 19.67 -19.91 -25.86
CA ASP A 300 18.88 -21.08 -25.50
C ASP A 300 17.40 -20.72 -25.39
N ARG A 301 17.09 -19.59 -24.73
CA ARG A 301 15.74 -19.06 -24.65
C ARG A 301 15.17 -18.70 -26.02
N ALA A 302 15.98 -18.04 -26.87
CA ALA A 302 15.58 -17.73 -28.24
C ALA A 302 15.26 -19.00 -29.06
N ARG A 303 16.04 -20.08 -28.89
CA ARG A 303 15.81 -21.36 -29.58
C ARG A 303 14.57 -22.08 -29.06
N ALA A 304 14.36 -22.09 -27.75
CA ALA A 304 13.17 -22.68 -27.13
C ALA A 304 11.90 -21.98 -27.62
N ALA A 305 11.86 -20.65 -27.58
CA ALA A 305 10.73 -19.86 -28.07
C ALA A 305 10.51 -20.03 -29.58
N SER A 306 11.58 -20.10 -30.39
CA SER A 306 11.47 -20.40 -31.83
C SER A 306 10.83 -21.76 -32.10
N THR A 307 11.18 -22.76 -31.30
CA THR A 307 10.59 -24.10 -31.39
C THR A 307 9.10 -24.06 -31.02
N ALA A 308 8.73 -23.31 -29.99
CA ALA A 308 7.35 -23.12 -29.57
C ALA A 308 6.48 -22.41 -30.63
N VAL A 309 7.04 -21.43 -31.36
CA VAL A 309 6.36 -20.79 -32.50
C VAL A 309 6.19 -21.76 -33.68
N THR A 310 7.19 -22.58 -33.95
CA THR A 310 7.22 -23.48 -35.12
C THR A 310 6.38 -24.75 -34.91
N GLN A 311 6.02 -25.09 -33.67
CA GLN A 311 5.11 -26.19 -33.36
C GLN A 311 3.65 -25.69 -33.24
N PRO A 312 2.85 -25.68 -34.33
CA PRO A 312 1.42 -25.47 -34.18
C PRO A 312 0.86 -26.62 -33.35
N LYS A 313 0.21 -26.31 -32.21
CA LYS A 313 -0.47 -27.33 -31.39
C LYS A 313 -1.41 -28.14 -32.28
N ARG A 314 -1.04 -29.40 -32.52
CA ARG A 314 -1.89 -30.45 -33.12
C ARG A 314 -3.08 -30.73 -32.19
N HIS A 315 -4.11 -29.89 -32.21
CA HIS A 315 -5.43 -30.25 -31.70
C HIS A 315 -6.35 -30.64 -32.87
N HIS A 316 -5.97 -31.69 -33.60
CA HIS A 316 -6.93 -32.41 -34.44
C HIS A 316 -7.65 -33.45 -33.58
N ARG A 317 -8.95 -33.21 -33.39
CA ARG A 317 -10.02 -34.18 -33.11
C ARG A 317 -9.56 -35.65 -33.14
N ARG A 318 -9.41 -36.26 -31.97
CA ARG A 318 -9.44 -37.73 -31.84
C ARG A 318 -10.53 -38.14 -30.86
N ALA A 319 -11.76 -38.03 -31.33
CA ALA A 319 -12.91 -38.74 -30.79
C ALA A 319 -13.81 -39.24 -31.94
N ALA A 320 -13.21 -39.90 -32.94
CA ALA A 320 -13.94 -40.93 -33.65
C ALA A 320 -13.97 -42.15 -32.72
N ARG A 321 -15.05 -42.27 -31.94
CA ARG A 321 -15.35 -43.50 -31.20
C ARG A 321 -15.44 -44.66 -32.21
N PRO A 322 -14.83 -45.82 -31.95
CA PRO A 322 -15.15 -47.01 -32.71
C PRO A 322 -16.62 -47.36 -32.49
N ARG A 323 -17.36 -47.60 -33.58
CA ARG A 323 -18.72 -48.15 -33.52
C ARG A 323 -18.69 -49.46 -32.73
N PRO A 324 -19.44 -49.61 -31.62
CA PRO A 324 -19.72 -50.93 -31.09
C PRO A 324 -20.82 -51.56 -31.94
N GLY A 325 -20.58 -52.81 -32.33
CA GLY A 325 -21.45 -53.61 -33.18
C GLY A 325 -22.84 -53.88 -32.60
N ARG A 326 -23.73 -54.19 -33.54
CA ARG A 326 -24.95 -55.00 -33.43
C ARG A 326 -25.45 -55.28 -32.01
N TRP A 327 -26.51 -54.60 -31.63
CA TRP A 327 -27.55 -55.18 -30.80
C TRP A 327 -28.85 -55.21 -31.59
N SER A 328 -29.28 -56.43 -31.88
CA SER A 328 -30.55 -56.80 -32.48
C SER A 328 -31.67 -56.52 -31.47
N ALA A 329 -32.64 -55.68 -31.81
CA ALA A 329 -33.92 -55.62 -31.11
C ALA A 329 -35.03 -56.09 -32.07
N PRO A 330 -35.85 -57.08 -31.68
CA PRO A 330 -36.90 -57.58 -32.54
C PRO A 330 -38.09 -56.61 -32.59
N ARG A 331 -38.62 -56.47 -33.81
CA ARG A 331 -39.85 -55.77 -34.14
C ARG A 331 -41.00 -56.20 -33.22
N ARG A 332 -41.69 -55.23 -32.62
CA ARG A 332 -43.14 -55.32 -32.39
C ARG A 332 -43.79 -53.98 -32.74
N SER A 333 -44.48 -54.03 -33.86
CA SER A 333 -45.59 -53.18 -34.26
C SER A 333 -46.71 -53.21 -33.22
N CYS A 334 -47.34 -52.06 -32.95
CA CYS A 334 -48.80 -51.94 -32.95
C CYS A 334 -49.21 -50.47 -33.07
N TRP A 335 -50.28 -50.29 -33.82
CA TRP A 335 -50.89 -49.05 -34.26
C TRP A 335 -51.95 -48.53 -33.27
N ALA A 336 -52.16 -47.21 -33.31
CA ALA A 336 -53.44 -46.47 -33.32
C ALA A 336 -54.52 -46.67 -32.21
N SER A 337 -54.87 -45.52 -31.61
CA SER A 337 -56.24 -44.99 -31.42
C SER A 337 -57.27 -45.75 -30.58
N ARG A 338 -57.55 -45.25 -29.37
CA ARG A 338 -58.70 -44.39 -28.97
C ARG A 338 -58.61 -44.12 -27.48
#